data_AF-A0A940JAF1-F1
#
_entry.id   AF-A0A940JAF1-F1
#
_cell.length_a   1.000
_cell.length_b   1.000
_cell.length_c   1.000
_cell.angle_alpha   90.00
_cell.angle_beta   90.00
_cell.angle_gamma   90.00
#
_symmetry.space_group_name_H-M   'P 1'
#
loop_
_entity.id
_entity.type
_entity.pdbx_description
1 polymer ?
#
loop_
_entity_poly.entity_id
_entity_poly.type
_entity_poly.pdbx_seq_one_letter_code
_entity_poly.pdbx_strand_id
1 'polypeptide(L)'
;MSRIRALIGLAVVGGCVLFACWALFDLVRFGSCASGGPYVSARECAPGTGWKIMGLTGSIFGILLGVAITGSARAGLAAWGIGFCGLAATFLLASFGPAHGPDNQPALGIGMGVLFGLMGLPGLLGAMSARGPKVAVGSPGG
;
A
#
# COMPACT_ATOMS: atom_id res chain seq x y z
N MET A 1 -10.08 23.14 11.19
CA MET A 1 -10.21 21.67 11.08
C MET A 1 -9.22 21.01 12.03
N SER A 2 -9.70 20.27 13.03
CA SER A 2 -8.92 19.79 14.17
C SER A 2 -7.82 18.80 13.73
N ARG A 3 -6.56 19.08 14.08
CA ARG A 3 -5.41 18.20 13.83
C ARG A 3 -5.65 16.74 14.27
N ILE A 4 -6.51 16.55 15.26
CA ILE A 4 -6.97 15.24 15.76
C ILE A 4 -7.63 14.39 14.65
N ARG A 5 -8.52 14.96 13.82
CA ARG A 5 -9.17 14.23 12.72
C ARG A 5 -8.18 13.79 11.64
N ALA A 6 -7.17 14.63 11.37
CA ALA A 6 -6.11 14.30 10.43
C ALA A 6 -5.17 13.20 10.96
N LEU A 7 -4.86 13.20 12.26
CA LEU A 7 -4.06 12.15 12.90
C LEU A 7 -4.82 10.81 12.93
N ILE A 8 -6.11 10.83 13.27
CA ILE A 8 -6.96 9.62 13.26
C ILE A 8 -7.06 9.05 11.85
N GLY A 9 -7.35 9.88 10.86
CA GLY A 9 -7.44 9.43 9.47
C GLY A 9 -6.12 8.85 8.95
N LEU A 10 -4.98 9.47 9.28
CA LEU A 10 -3.66 8.98 8.91
C LEU A 10 -3.29 7.67 9.62
N ALA A 11 -3.67 7.51 10.89
CA ALA A 11 -3.47 6.27 11.64
C ALA A 11 -4.28 5.12 11.06
N VAL A 12 -5.53 5.37 10.66
CA VAL A 12 -6.40 4.37 10.00
C VAL A 12 -5.81 3.96 8.64
N VAL A 13 -5.41 4.91 7.81
CA VAL A 13 -4.75 4.62 6.51
C VAL A 13 -3.47 3.81 6.73
N GLY A 14 -2.60 4.24 7.64
CA GLY A 14 -1.36 3.54 7.95
C GLY A 14 -1.59 2.11 8.44
N GLY A 15 -2.54 1.92 9.36
CA GLY A 15 -2.91 0.59 9.87
C GLY A 15 -3.44 -0.33 8.78
N CYS A 16 -4.31 0.16 7.89
CA CYS A 16 -4.85 -0.63 6.79
C CYS A 16 -3.79 -0.98 5.75
N VAL A 17 -2.87 -0.06 5.42
CA VAL A 17 -1.77 -0.33 4.49
C VAL A 17 -0.82 -1.37 5.06
N LEU A 18 -0.45 -1.27 6.34
CA LEU A 18 0.41 -2.25 7.00
C LEU A 18 -0.24 -3.64 7.04
N PHE A 19 -1.54 -3.68 7.36
CA PHE A 19 -2.30 -4.93 7.33
C PHE A 19 -2.35 -5.55 5.94
N ALA A 20 -2.59 -4.75 4.90
CA ALA A 20 -2.58 -5.20 3.51
C ALA A 20 -1.20 -5.73 3.08
N CYS A 21 -0.13 -5.02 3.42
CA CYS A 21 1.25 -5.44 3.11
C CYS A 21 1.61 -6.74 3.85
N TRP A 22 1.21 -6.87 5.12
CA TRP A 22 1.44 -8.09 5.91
C TRP A 22 0.66 -9.29 5.34
N ALA A 23 -0.63 -9.12 5.05
CA ALA A 23 -1.45 -10.16 4.45
C ALA A 23 -0.87 -10.61 3.10
N LEU A 24 -0.47 -9.67 2.24
CA LEU A 24 0.15 -9.98 0.95
C LEU A 24 1.50 -10.67 1.10
N PHE A 25 2.35 -10.22 2.02
CA PHE A 25 3.64 -10.87 2.27
C PHE A 25 3.46 -12.33 2.68
N ASP A 26 2.48 -12.61 3.54
CA ASP A 26 2.17 -13.96 3.98
C ASP A 26 1.56 -14.80 2.84
N LEU A 27 0.68 -14.22 2.02
CA LEU A 27 0.14 -14.86 0.81
C LEU A 27 1.23 -15.20 -0.22
N VAL A 28 2.21 -14.32 -0.41
CA VAL A 28 3.31 -14.57 -1.34
C VAL A 28 4.23 -15.68 -0.80
N ARG A 29 4.39 -15.79 0.51
CA ARG A 29 5.19 -16.86 1.13
C ARG A 29 4.57 -18.25 1.03
N PHE A 30 3.24 -18.37 1.18
CA PHE A 30 2.56 -19.67 1.03
C PHE A 30 2.33 -20.07 -0.44
N GLY A 31 2.54 -19.14 -1.38
CA GLY A 31 2.26 -19.34 -2.79
C GLY A 31 0.77 -19.16 -3.11
N SER A 32 0.47 -18.64 -4.30
CA SER A 32 -0.92 -18.52 -4.74
C SER A 32 -1.46 -19.92 -5.08
N CYS A 33 -2.56 -20.35 -4.45
CA CYS A 33 -3.26 -21.59 -4.79
C CYS A 33 -3.80 -21.59 -6.24
N ALA A 34 -3.63 -20.48 -6.96
CA ALA A 34 -4.28 -20.16 -8.23
C ALA A 34 -3.34 -20.21 -9.44
N SER A 35 -2.01 -20.33 -9.29
CA SER A 35 -1.12 -20.27 -10.47
C SER A 35 0.16 -21.09 -10.29
N GLY A 36 0.02 -22.41 -10.46
CA GLY A 36 1.13 -23.37 -10.40
C GLY A 36 1.56 -23.95 -11.76
N GLY A 37 1.03 -23.47 -12.89
CA GLY A 37 1.39 -23.96 -14.23
C GLY A 37 0.20 -24.43 -15.10
N PRO A 38 0.45 -24.90 -16.33
CA PRO A 38 -0.50 -24.87 -17.45
C PRO A 38 -1.78 -25.73 -17.36
N TYR A 39 -2.02 -26.54 -16.31
CA TYR A 39 -3.20 -27.42 -16.25
C TYR A 39 -3.82 -27.69 -14.86
N VAL A 40 -3.68 -26.80 -13.85
CA VAL A 40 -4.38 -27.02 -12.57
C VAL A 40 -5.01 -25.73 -12.04
N SER A 41 -6.34 -25.63 -12.19
CA SER A 41 -7.16 -24.67 -11.45
C SER A 41 -7.38 -25.18 -10.03
N ALA A 42 -6.81 -24.47 -9.05
CA ALA A 42 -7.01 -24.60 -7.62
C ALA A 42 -6.49 -25.89 -6.95
N ARG A 43 -5.37 -25.77 -6.21
CA ARG A 43 -5.14 -26.62 -5.04
C ARG A 43 -5.98 -26.13 -3.86
N GLU A 44 -6.33 -27.02 -2.94
CA GLU A 44 -6.94 -26.65 -1.67
C GLU A 44 -6.08 -25.60 -0.98
N CYS A 45 -6.62 -24.39 -0.83
CA CYS A 45 -5.92 -23.33 -0.14
C CYS A 45 -5.75 -23.69 1.33
N ALA A 46 -4.59 -23.33 1.88
CA ALA A 46 -4.34 -23.43 3.32
C ALA A 46 -5.49 -22.79 4.13
N PRO A 47 -5.88 -23.37 5.28
CA PRO A 47 -6.96 -22.83 6.09
C PRO A 47 -6.62 -21.39 6.52
N GLY A 48 -7.57 -20.46 6.30
CA GLY A 48 -7.43 -19.04 6.67
C GLY A 48 -7.23 -18.05 5.51
N THR A 49 -7.06 -18.52 4.26
CA THR A 49 -6.91 -17.62 3.09
C THR A 49 -8.14 -16.74 2.85
N GLY A 50 -9.35 -17.26 3.09
CA GLY A 50 -10.59 -16.50 2.95
C GLY A 50 -10.64 -15.25 3.85
N TRP A 51 -10.11 -15.35 5.08
CA TRP A 51 -10.04 -14.22 6.02
C TRP A 51 -9.02 -13.18 5.56
N LYS A 52 -7.92 -13.62 4.95
CA LYS A 52 -6.90 -12.71 4.41
C LYS A 52 -7.44 -11.95 3.20
N ILE A 53 -8.21 -12.60 2.31
CA ILE A 53 -8.86 -11.94 1.16
C ILE A 53 -9.91 -10.93 1.62
N MET A 54 -10.81 -11.33 2.53
CA MET A 54 -11.79 -10.40 3.11
C MET A 54 -11.13 -9.24 3.86
N GLY A 55 -10.03 -9.52 4.56
CA GLY A 55 -9.21 -8.50 5.21
C GLY A 55 -8.55 -7.55 4.22
N LEU A 56 -8.10 -8.04 3.07
CA LEU A 56 -7.56 -7.22 1.97
C LEU A 56 -8.63 -6.30 1.39
N THR A 57 -9.82 -6.84 1.12
CA THR A 57 -10.97 -6.04 0.68
C THR A 57 -11.36 -5.01 1.74
N GLY A 58 -11.42 -5.40 3.00
CA GLY A 58 -11.69 -4.51 4.14
C GLY A 58 -10.63 -3.41 4.30
N SER A 59 -9.37 -3.70 4.00
CA SER A 59 -8.28 -2.71 4.05
C SER A 59 -8.47 -1.58 3.03
N ILE A 60 -9.01 -1.89 1.84
CA ILE A 60 -9.30 -0.88 0.81
C ILE A 60 -10.38 0.08 1.32
N PHE A 61 -11.46 -0.46 1.89
CA PHE A 61 -12.52 0.36 2.49
C PHE A 61 -12.00 1.15 3.70
N GLY A 62 -11.09 0.59 4.49
CA GLY A 62 -10.45 1.28 5.61
C GLY A 62 -9.57 2.45 5.16
N ILE A 63 -8.81 2.29 4.08
CA ILE A 63 -8.01 3.38 3.46
C ILE A 63 -8.95 4.48 2.96
N LEU A 64 -10.03 4.13 2.25
CA LEU A 64 -11.01 5.09 1.76
C LEU A 64 -11.70 5.85 2.90
N LEU A 65 -12.09 5.15 3.97
CA LEU A 65 -12.68 5.74 5.16
C LEU A 65 -11.70 6.68 5.87
N GLY A 66 -10.44 6.28 6.01
CA GLY A 66 -9.39 7.12 6.61
C GLY A 66 -9.11 8.39 5.80
N VAL A 67 -9.13 8.30 4.47
CA VAL A 67 -9.03 9.47 3.57
C VAL A 67 -10.27 10.37 3.72
N ALA A 68 -11.47 9.81 3.76
CA ALA A 68 -12.72 10.55 3.94
C ALA A 68 -12.78 11.29 5.29
N ILE A 69 -12.31 10.67 6.37
CA ILE A 69 -12.22 11.28 7.71
C ILE A 69 -11.23 12.45 7.70
N THR A 70 -10.12 12.30 6.96
CA THR A 70 -9.10 13.35 6.80
C THR A 70 -9.60 14.51 5.94
N GLY A 71 -10.49 14.25 4.98
CA GLY A 71 -11.21 15.25 4.19
C GLY A 71 -10.32 16.16 3.34
N SER A 72 -9.13 15.69 2.94
CA SER A 72 -8.20 16.49 2.14
C SER A 72 -7.69 15.73 0.91
N ALA A 73 -7.64 16.41 -0.24
CA ALA A 73 -7.12 15.86 -1.49
C ALA A 73 -5.65 15.40 -1.33
N ARG A 74 -4.88 16.09 -0.48
CA ARG A 74 -3.51 15.72 -0.15
C ARG A 74 -3.42 14.39 0.61
N ALA A 75 -4.35 14.13 1.54
CA ALA A 75 -4.40 12.84 2.23
C ALA A 75 -4.80 11.71 1.29
N GLY A 76 -5.66 11.98 0.29
CA GLY A 76 -5.97 11.03 -0.78
C GLY A 76 -4.75 10.68 -1.63
N LEU A 77 -4.00 11.69 -2.11
CA LEU A 77 -2.76 11.50 -2.87
C LEU A 77 -1.68 10.79 -2.05
N ALA A 78 -1.55 11.13 -0.76
CA ALA A 78 -0.63 10.48 0.15
C ALA A 78 -1.02 9.02 0.42
N ALA A 79 -2.30 8.74 0.68
CA ALA A 79 -2.79 7.39 0.89
C ALA A 79 -2.64 6.52 -0.37
N TRP A 80 -2.89 7.10 -1.55
CA TRP A 80 -2.64 6.46 -2.84
C TRP A 80 -1.16 6.13 -3.00
N GLY A 81 -0.28 7.12 -2.83
CA GLY A 81 1.16 6.92 -2.96
C GLY A 81 1.71 5.91 -1.96
N ILE A 82 1.32 6.00 -0.68
CA ILE A 82 1.77 5.10 0.39
C ILE A 82 1.25 3.68 0.16
N GLY A 83 -0.01 3.51 -0.27
CA GLY A 83 -0.58 2.20 -0.58
C GLY A 83 0.16 1.52 -1.72
N PHE A 84 0.33 2.21 -2.84
CA PHE A 84 0.99 1.66 -4.02
C PHE A 84 2.51 1.47 -3.85
N CYS A 85 3.20 2.39 -3.17
CA CYS A 85 4.62 2.20 -2.83
C CYS A 85 4.80 1.09 -1.79
N GLY A 86 3.89 0.94 -0.82
CA GLY A 86 3.90 -0.15 0.14
C GLY A 86 3.71 -1.51 -0.53
N LEU A 87 2.76 -1.61 -1.47
CA LEU A 87 2.57 -2.79 -2.31
C LEU A 87 3.83 -3.09 -3.14
N ALA A 88 4.37 -2.10 -3.83
CA ALA A 88 5.60 -2.24 -4.61
C ALA A 88 6.76 -2.77 -3.75
N ALA A 89 6.96 -2.19 -2.58
CA ALA A 89 7.97 -2.63 -1.62
C ALA A 89 7.72 -4.07 -1.17
N THR A 90 6.46 -4.46 -0.92
CA THR A 90 6.09 -5.83 -0.51
C THR A 90 6.44 -6.85 -1.59
N PHE A 91 6.14 -6.55 -2.86
CA PHE A 91 6.50 -7.41 -4.00
C PHE A 91 8.02 -7.49 -4.22
N LEU A 92 8.73 -6.39 -4.08
CA LEU A 92 10.20 -6.37 -4.15
C LEU A 92 10.84 -7.11 -2.97
N LEU A 93 10.30 -6.98 -1.75
CA LEU A 93 10.70 -7.74 -0.56
C LEU A 93 10.43 -9.23 -0.72
N ALA A 94 9.34 -9.63 -1.37
CA ALA A 94 9.11 -11.03 -1.67
C ALA A 94 10.05 -11.57 -2.77
N SER A 95 10.49 -10.68 -3.67
CA SER A 95 11.40 -11.04 -4.78
C SER A 95 12.86 -11.12 -4.35
N PHE A 96 13.33 -10.19 -3.51
CA PHE A 96 14.74 -10.02 -3.14
C PHE A 96 15.01 -10.12 -1.63
N GLY A 97 13.97 -10.26 -0.81
CA GLY A 97 14.12 -10.25 0.64
C GLY A 97 14.71 -11.54 1.22
N PRO A 98 14.99 -11.54 2.53
CA PRO A 98 15.71 -12.62 3.22
C PRO A 98 14.97 -13.97 3.26
N ALA A 99 13.75 -14.05 2.74
CA ALA A 99 12.98 -15.28 2.58
C ALA A 99 12.79 -15.68 1.10
N HIS A 100 13.70 -15.22 0.24
CA HIS A 100 13.78 -15.67 -1.14
C HIS A 100 14.14 -17.17 -1.19
N GLY A 101 13.23 -17.98 -1.73
CA GLY A 101 13.41 -19.42 -1.95
C GLY A 101 13.50 -19.76 -3.45
N PRO A 102 13.98 -20.96 -3.79
CA PRO A 102 14.18 -21.39 -5.18
C PRO A 102 12.89 -21.53 -6.00
N ASP A 103 11.73 -21.68 -5.35
CA ASP A 103 10.42 -21.84 -6.00
C ASP A 103 9.71 -20.50 -6.28
N ASN A 104 10.32 -19.38 -5.86
CA ASN A 104 9.75 -18.06 -6.02
C ASN A 104 9.83 -17.65 -7.51
N GLN A 105 8.83 -16.91 -8.00
CA GLN A 105 8.81 -16.37 -9.37
C GLN A 105 9.30 -14.90 -9.36
N PRO A 106 10.63 -14.63 -9.33
CA PRO A 106 11.15 -13.28 -9.15
C PRO A 106 10.71 -12.32 -10.26
N ALA A 107 10.53 -12.82 -11.49
CA ALA A 107 10.08 -12.01 -12.62
C ALA A 107 8.69 -11.40 -12.38
N LEU A 108 7.78 -12.15 -11.75
CA LEU A 108 6.42 -11.69 -11.48
C LEU A 108 6.39 -10.67 -10.33
N GLY A 109 7.18 -10.91 -9.28
CA GLY A 109 7.32 -9.96 -8.18
C GLY A 109 8.02 -8.66 -8.57
N ILE A 110 9.04 -8.72 -9.43
CA ILE A 110 9.69 -7.53 -10.00
C ILE A 110 8.71 -6.76 -10.90
N GLY A 111 8.00 -7.46 -11.80
CA GLY A 111 7.02 -6.83 -12.70
C GLY A 111 5.91 -6.09 -11.94
N MET A 112 5.32 -6.73 -10.93
CA MET A 112 4.31 -6.11 -10.07
C MET A 112 4.90 -4.98 -9.21
N GLY A 113 6.13 -5.15 -8.72
CA GLY A 113 6.85 -4.11 -7.98
C GLY A 113 7.06 -2.84 -8.79
N VAL A 114 7.50 -2.96 -10.05
CA VAL A 114 7.69 -1.81 -10.95
C VAL A 114 6.36 -1.16 -11.31
N LEU A 115 5.32 -1.95 -11.62
CA LEU A 115 3.99 -1.43 -11.96
C LEU A 115 3.40 -0.61 -10.80
N PHE A 116 3.39 -1.18 -9.59
CA PHE A 116 2.88 -0.49 -8.42
C PHE A 116 3.76 0.69 -8.01
N GLY A 117 5.07 0.59 -8.21
CA GLY A 117 6.01 1.69 -8.01
C GLY A 117 5.67 2.88 -8.91
N LEU A 118 5.43 2.63 -10.20
CA LEU A 118 5.03 3.66 -11.17
C LEU A 118 3.66 4.28 -10.87
N MET A 119 2.70 3.52 -10.35
CA MET A 119 1.41 4.08 -9.93
C MET A 119 1.47 4.85 -8.60
N GLY A 120 2.36 4.47 -7.70
CA GLY A 120 2.49 5.09 -6.37
C GLY A 120 3.36 6.34 -6.35
N LEU A 121 4.46 6.35 -7.11
CA LEU A 121 5.45 7.43 -7.09
C LEU A 121 4.84 8.80 -7.44
N PRO A 122 3.99 8.96 -8.47
CA PRO A 122 3.38 10.26 -8.79
C PRO A 122 2.45 10.76 -7.69
N GLY A 123 1.68 9.87 -7.05
CA GLY A 123 0.81 10.22 -5.93
C GLY A 123 1.60 10.69 -4.71
N LEU A 124 2.72 10.02 -4.42
CA LEU A 124 3.61 10.38 -3.33
C LEU A 124 4.31 11.73 -3.59
N LEU A 125 4.83 11.93 -4.80
CA LEU A 125 5.49 13.18 -5.21
C LEU A 125 4.51 14.35 -5.22
N GLY A 126 3.28 14.17 -5.71
CA GLY A 126 2.22 15.17 -5.65
C GLY A 126 1.80 15.50 -4.21
N ALA A 127 1.79 14.50 -3.32
CA ALA A 127 1.55 14.72 -1.90
C ALA A 127 2.71 15.44 -1.19
N MET A 128 3.95 15.32 -1.67
CA MET A 128 5.13 16.00 -1.14
C MET A 128 5.26 17.44 -1.66
N SER A 129 5.04 17.67 -2.96
CA SER A 129 5.22 18.97 -3.64
C SER A 129 4.28 20.06 -3.16
N ALA A 130 3.11 19.70 -2.61
CA ALA A 130 2.21 20.66 -1.97
C ALA A 130 2.79 21.29 -0.68
N ARG A 131 4.03 20.97 -0.27
CA ARG A 131 4.76 21.66 0.79
C ARG A 131 5.49 22.86 0.16
N GLY A 132 4.74 23.89 -0.23
CA GLY A 132 5.32 25.15 -0.70
C GLY A 132 6.26 25.76 0.37
N PRO A 133 7.34 26.45 -0.04
CA PRO A 133 8.30 27.05 0.90
C PRO A 133 7.60 28.01 1.85
N LYS A 134 7.82 27.82 3.16
CA LYS A 134 7.45 28.81 4.17
C LYS A 134 8.39 30.00 4.05
N VAL A 135 8.00 31.02 3.28
CA VAL A 135 8.60 32.34 3.44
C VAL A 135 7.75 33.07 4.49
N ALA A 136 8.35 33.29 5.65
CA ALA A 136 7.75 33.98 6.76
C ALA A 136 7.42 35.44 6.40
N VAL A 137 6.28 35.89 6.91
CA VAL A 137 5.81 37.27 6.92
C VAL A 137 6.88 38.20 7.51
N GLY A 138 7.23 39.24 6.74
CA GLY A 138 7.82 40.47 7.24
C GLY A 138 7.10 41.65 6.61
N SER A 139 5.97 42.04 7.19
CA SER A 139 5.41 43.39 7.05
C SER A 139 5.36 43.97 8.47
N PRO A 140 5.75 45.23 8.66
CA PRO A 140 4.71 46.26 8.71
C PRO A 140 5.09 47.53 7.91
N GLY A 141 4.05 48.21 7.42
CA GLY A 141 4.17 49.51 6.80
C GLY A 141 4.58 50.62 7.75
N GLY A 142 5.03 51.72 7.13
CA GLY A 142 5.26 53.05 7.67
C GLY A 142 5.39 53.99 6.48
#